data_AF-A0A7S2ADB7-F1
#
_entry.id   AF-A0A7S2ADB7-F1
#
_cell.length_a   1.000
_cell.length_b   1.000
_cell.length_c   1.000
_cell.angle_alpha   90.00
_cell.angle_beta   90.00
_cell.angle_gamma   90.00
#
_symmetry.space_group_name_H-M   'P 1'
#
loop_
_entity.id
_entity.type
_entity.pdbx_description
1 polymer ?
#
loop_
_entity_poly.entity_id
_entity_poly.type
_entity_poly.pdbx_seq_one_letter_code
_entity_poly.pdbx_strand_id
1 'polypeptide(L)'
;EDSLPALPFVLGSLILAALLHADMNSRPLFDALWMAGLFVSVVAVLPQLWLITRSHGRCQALTSHYIAAMAVSRLLSGTFMWHARHDITCDFWVEGYNHAVWAILGAHALHLVFLADFAYYYVKALLQDGLNCTLQLTGDALV
;
A
#
# COMPACT_ATOMS: atom_id res chain seq x y z
N GLU A 1 2.63 5.18 21.28
CA GLU A 1 1.44 4.32 21.37
C GLU A 1 0.79 4.23 19.99
N ASP A 2 0.22 3.08 19.65
CA ASP A 2 -0.55 2.91 18.42
C ASP A 2 -1.99 3.38 18.66
N SER A 3 -2.28 4.60 18.18
CA SER A 3 -3.54 5.31 18.46
C SER A 3 -4.28 5.74 17.19
N LEU A 4 -3.84 5.27 16.02
CA LEU A 4 -4.49 5.59 14.76
C LEU A 4 -5.86 4.90 14.71
N PRO A 5 -6.97 5.63 14.50
CA PRO A 5 -8.28 5.00 14.38
C PRO A 5 -8.37 4.23 13.05
N ALA A 6 -8.24 2.91 13.10
CA ALA A 6 -8.23 2.06 11.90
C ALA A 6 -9.62 1.93 11.23
N LEU A 7 -10.70 2.00 12.02
CA LEU A 7 -12.06 1.70 11.56
C LEU A 7 -12.52 2.57 10.37
N PRO A 8 -12.34 3.91 10.37
CA PRO A 8 -12.71 4.75 9.22
C PRO A 8 -12.00 4.35 7.92
N PHE A 9 -10.71 3.97 7.99
CA PHE A 9 -9.96 3.53 6.82
C PHE A 9 -10.50 2.21 6.27
N VAL A 10 -10.81 1.25 7.14
CA VAL A 10 -11.39 -0.04 6.73
C VAL A 10 -12.76 0.19 6.07
N LEU A 11 -13.65 0.96 6.71
CA LEU A 11 -14.97 1.26 6.16
C LEU A 11 -14.88 2.00 4.82
N GLY A 12 -13.99 2.98 4.72
CA GLY A 12 -13.72 3.69 3.47
C GLY A 12 -13.25 2.75 2.36
N SER A 13 -12.33 1.83 2.65
CA SER A 13 -11.87 0.81 1.70
C SER A 13 -13.00 -0.11 1.23
N LEU A 14 -13.90 -0.54 2.13
CA LEU A 14 -15.04 -1.39 1.75
C LEU A 14 -16.03 -0.64 0.84
N ILE A 15 -16.35 0.61 1.18
CA ILE A 15 -17.27 1.44 0.39
C ILE A 15 -16.67 1.71 -0.99
N LEU A 16 -15.41 2.15 -1.05
CA LEU A 16 -14.73 2.42 -2.31
C LEU A 16 -14.63 1.17 -3.17
N ALA A 17 -14.38 0.00 -2.58
CA ALA A 17 -14.32 -1.26 -3.33
C ALA A 17 -15.67 -1.66 -3.90
N ALA A 18 -16.77 -1.48 -3.14
CA ALA A 18 -18.12 -1.74 -3.63
C ALA A 18 -18.53 -0.82 -4.79
N LEU A 19 -17.92 0.38 -4.88
CA LEU A 19 -18.15 1.29 -6.01
C LEU A 19 -17.25 0.95 -7.19
N LEU A 20 -15.94 0.82 -6.96
CA LEU A 20 -14.93 0.82 -8.01
C LEU A 20 -14.57 -0.58 -8.55
N HIS A 21 -15.28 -1.64 -8.18
CA HIS A 21 -14.91 -3.02 -8.50
C HIS A 21 -14.88 -3.31 -10.01
N ALA A 22 -14.03 -4.26 -10.41
CA ALA A 22 -14.05 -4.84 -11.75
C ALA A 22 -15.26 -5.77 -11.92
N ASP A 23 -15.54 -6.21 -13.15
CA ASP A 23 -16.45 -7.31 -13.43
C ASP A 23 -15.71 -8.38 -14.23
N MET A 24 -15.09 -9.33 -13.53
CA MET A 24 -14.23 -10.36 -14.15
C MET A 24 -14.85 -11.75 -14.13
N ASN A 25 -15.74 -12.02 -13.17
CA ASN A 25 -16.35 -13.35 -12.99
C ASN A 25 -17.88 -13.30 -13.00
N SER A 26 -18.50 -12.16 -13.34
CA SER A 26 -19.94 -11.93 -13.30
C SER A 26 -20.55 -12.17 -11.91
N ARG A 27 -19.75 -12.02 -10.85
CA ARG A 27 -20.17 -12.10 -9.45
C ARG A 27 -19.68 -10.85 -8.71
N PRO A 28 -20.46 -9.76 -8.72
CA PRO A 28 -20.03 -8.45 -8.23
C PRO A 28 -19.59 -8.47 -6.76
N LEU A 29 -20.17 -9.36 -5.94
CA LEU A 29 -19.73 -9.54 -4.55
C LEU A 29 -18.27 -9.99 -4.44
N PHE A 30 -17.85 -10.97 -5.25
CA PHE A 30 -16.48 -11.49 -5.17
C PHE A 30 -15.46 -10.51 -5.76
N ASP A 31 -15.86 -9.79 -6.81
CA ASP A 31 -15.02 -8.76 -7.41
C ASP A 31 -14.84 -7.56 -6.45
N ALA A 32 -15.91 -7.15 -5.77
CA ALA A 32 -15.83 -6.14 -4.71
C ALA A 32 -15.00 -6.62 -3.52
N LEU A 33 -15.12 -7.88 -3.09
CA LEU A 33 -14.30 -8.41 -1.99
C LEU A 33 -12.81 -8.46 -2.35
N TRP A 34 -12.47 -8.81 -3.59
CA TRP A 34 -11.08 -8.79 -4.04
C TRP A 34 -10.53 -7.36 -4.05
N MET A 35 -11.29 -6.40 -4.58
CA MET A 35 -10.93 -4.98 -4.57
C MET A 35 -10.81 -4.44 -3.14
N ALA A 36 -11.71 -4.83 -2.24
CA ALA A 36 -11.67 -4.47 -0.83
C ALA A 36 -10.39 -4.99 -0.17
N GLY A 37 -10.00 -6.24 -0.44
CA GLY A 37 -8.74 -6.81 0.03
C GLY A 37 -7.53 -5.99 -0.42
N LEU A 38 -7.51 -5.52 -1.66
CA LEU A 38 -6.47 -4.62 -2.17
C LEU A 38 -6.46 -3.30 -1.39
N PHE A 39 -7.59 -2.59 -1.29
CA PHE A 39 -7.66 -1.28 -0.62
C PHE A 39 -7.36 -1.38 0.88
N VAL A 40 -7.89 -2.39 1.57
CA VAL A 40 -7.58 -2.66 2.98
C VAL A 40 -6.08 -2.92 3.15
N SER A 41 -5.44 -3.66 2.23
CA SER A 41 -3.99 -3.90 2.30
C SER A 41 -3.17 -2.61 2.18
N VAL A 42 -3.63 -1.61 1.42
CA VAL A 42 -2.96 -0.30 1.33
C VAL A 42 -3.02 0.43 2.66
N VAL A 43 -4.21 0.51 3.28
CA VAL A 43 -4.39 1.25 4.54
C VAL A 43 -3.87 0.50 5.77
N ALA A 44 -3.69 -0.82 5.68
CA ALA A 44 -3.15 -1.64 6.76
C ALA A 44 -1.71 -1.28 7.15
N VAL A 45 -0.98 -0.58 6.29
CA VAL A 45 0.37 -0.06 6.59
C VAL A 45 0.34 1.17 7.50
N LEU A 46 -0.76 1.92 7.53
CA LEU A 46 -0.84 3.21 8.22
C LEU A 46 -0.59 3.14 9.74
N PRO A 47 -1.12 2.17 10.51
CA PRO A 47 -0.83 2.08 11.94
C PRO A 47 0.66 1.87 12.22
N GLN A 48 1.34 1.07 11.39
CA GLN A 48 2.77 0.83 11.54
C GLN A 48 3.59 2.08 11.23
N LEU A 49 3.24 2.83 10.17
CA LEU A 49 3.88 4.11 9.88
C LEU A 49 3.63 5.13 11.00
N TRP A 50 2.39 5.20 11.50
CA TRP A 50 2.02 6.06 12.62
C TRP A 50 2.87 5.78 13.86
N LEU A 51 3.02 4.49 14.22
CA LEU A 51 3.82 4.07 15.35
C LEU A 51 5.30 4.47 15.19
N ILE A 52 5.86 4.31 13.99
CA ILE A 52 7.23 4.71 13.69
C ILE A 52 7.40 6.23 13.82
N THR A 53 6.48 7.02 13.26
CA THR A 53 6.48 8.49 13.40
C THR A 53 6.40 8.91 14.87
N ARG A 54 5.54 8.26 15.66
CA ARG A 54 5.41 8.50 17.11
C ARG A 54 6.64 8.04 17.91
N SER A 55 7.43 7.14 17.37
CA SER A 55 8.67 6.64 17.98
C SER A 55 9.90 7.43 17.52
N HIS A 56 9.71 8.68 17.05
CA HIS A 56 10.78 9.54 16.51
C HIS A 56 11.56 8.87 15.37
N GLY A 57 10.86 8.13 14.52
CA GLY A 57 11.45 7.46 13.35
C GLY A 57 12.24 6.19 13.70
N ARG A 58 12.23 5.73 14.96
CA ARG A 58 12.89 4.48 15.34
C ARG A 58 12.07 3.28 14.88
N CYS A 59 12.73 2.35 14.18
CA CYS A 59 12.14 1.11 13.72
C CYS A 59 13.11 -0.05 14.02
N GLN A 60 12.58 -1.13 14.60
CA GLN A 60 13.36 -2.33 14.86
C GLN A 60 13.82 -2.98 13.56
N ALA A 61 15.01 -3.61 13.57
CA ALA A 61 15.59 -4.23 12.39
C ALA A 61 14.61 -5.20 11.69
N LEU A 62 14.00 -6.13 12.42
CA LEU A 62 13.05 -7.09 11.85
C LEU A 62 11.83 -6.42 11.21
N THR A 63 11.25 -5.42 11.89
CA THR A 63 10.14 -4.62 11.34
C THR A 63 10.57 -3.90 10.07
N SER A 64 11.81 -3.40 10.01
CA SER A 64 12.30 -2.72 8.81
C SER A 64 12.47 -3.64 7.61
N HIS A 65 13.00 -4.85 7.83
CA HIS A 65 13.06 -5.91 6.82
C HIS A 65 11.68 -6.29 6.31
N TYR A 66 10.70 -6.42 7.22
CA TYR A 66 9.31 -6.71 6.87
C TYR A 66 8.70 -5.63 5.98
N ILE A 67 8.84 -4.35 6.33
CA ILE A 67 8.31 -3.23 5.54
C ILE A 67 9.01 -3.17 4.17
N ALA A 68 10.33 -3.38 4.12
CA ALA A 68 11.08 -3.43 2.86
C ALA A 68 10.61 -4.58 1.95
N ALA A 69 10.45 -5.79 2.50
CA ALA A 69 9.93 -6.94 1.76
C ALA A 69 8.49 -6.69 1.26
N MET A 70 7.66 -6.02 2.06
CA MET A 70 6.33 -5.60 1.65
C MET A 70 6.38 -4.64 0.47
N ALA A 71 7.24 -3.61 0.52
CA ALA A 71 7.40 -2.66 -0.58
C ALA A 71 7.77 -3.35 -1.90
N VAL A 72 8.71 -4.30 -1.85
CA VAL A 72 9.07 -5.14 -3.01
C VAL A 72 7.87 -5.96 -3.49
N SER A 73 7.12 -6.61 -2.59
CA SER A 73 5.91 -7.34 -2.95
C SER A 73 4.89 -6.46 -3.66
N ARG A 74 4.65 -5.24 -3.17
CA ARG A 74 3.69 -4.30 -3.76
C ARG A 74 4.16 -3.78 -5.12
N LEU A 75 5.46 -3.56 -5.30
CA LEU A 75 6.04 -3.18 -6.59
C LEU A 75 5.85 -4.27 -7.64
N LEU A 76 6.15 -5.52 -7.28
CA LEU A 76 5.97 -6.68 -8.17
C LEU A 76 4.49 -6.87 -8.54
N SER A 77 3.60 -6.81 -7.54
CA SER A 77 2.15 -6.90 -7.77
C SER A 77 1.63 -5.76 -8.63
N GLY A 78 2.08 -4.53 -8.40
CA GLY A 78 1.69 -3.37 -9.21
C GLY A 78 2.18 -3.47 -10.65
N THR A 79 3.39 -4.00 -10.86
CA THR A 79 3.95 -4.27 -12.19
C THR A 79 3.15 -5.33 -12.93
N PHE A 80 2.77 -6.40 -12.24
CA PHE A 80 1.87 -7.41 -12.80
C PHE A 80 0.52 -6.80 -13.19
N MET A 81 -0.11 -6.03 -12.31
CA MET A 81 -1.40 -5.39 -12.58
C MET A 81 -1.31 -4.36 -13.70
N TRP A 82 -0.18 -3.66 -13.83
CA TRP A 82 0.08 -2.83 -15.01
C TRP A 82 0.00 -3.68 -16.27
N HIS A 83 0.70 -4.80 -16.37
CA HIS A 83 0.65 -5.62 -17.58
C HIS A 83 -0.72 -6.27 -17.84
N ALA A 84 -1.40 -6.73 -16.79
CA ALA A 84 -2.72 -7.37 -16.89
C ALA A 84 -3.88 -6.38 -17.14
N ARG A 85 -3.63 -5.06 -17.11
CA ARG A 85 -4.68 -4.02 -17.15
C ARG A 85 -5.63 -4.11 -18.35
N HIS A 86 -5.17 -4.64 -19.47
CA HIS A 86 -5.96 -4.76 -20.70
C HIS A 86 -6.95 -5.93 -20.65
N ASP A 87 -6.76 -6.88 -19.74
CA ASP A 87 -7.60 -8.06 -19.55
C ASP A 87 -8.68 -7.83 -18.46
N ILE A 88 -8.61 -6.71 -17.75
CA ILE A 88 -9.55 -6.37 -16.68
C ILE A 88 -10.76 -5.67 -17.28
N THR A 89 -11.95 -6.21 -17.05
CA THR A 89 -13.24 -5.67 -17.50
C THR A 89 -14.00 -5.01 -16.35
N CYS A 90 -14.95 -4.12 -16.65
CA CYS A 90 -15.86 -3.54 -15.66
C CYS A 90 -17.14 -3.04 -16.34
N ASP A 91 -18.22 -2.92 -15.55
CA ASP A 91 -19.41 -2.18 -15.95
C ASP A 91 -19.11 -0.68 -15.95
N PHE A 92 -18.93 -0.11 -17.13
CA PHE A 92 -18.48 1.27 -17.27
C PHE A 92 -19.45 2.28 -16.66
N TRP A 93 -18.96 3.09 -15.72
CA TRP A 93 -19.67 4.29 -15.27
C TRP A 93 -19.73 5.37 -16.36
N VAL A 94 -18.67 5.45 -17.16
CA VAL A 94 -18.51 6.35 -18.29
C VAL A 94 -18.01 5.51 -19.46
N GLU A 95 -18.72 5.55 -20.58
CA GLU A 95 -18.41 4.76 -21.76
C GLU A 95 -16.94 4.96 -22.20
N GLY A 96 -16.23 3.87 -22.44
CA GLY A 96 -14.82 3.88 -22.81
C GLY A 96 -13.83 4.12 -21.65
N TYR A 97 -14.29 4.29 -20.41
CA TYR A 97 -13.44 4.50 -19.25
C TYR A 97 -13.53 3.37 -18.22
N ASN A 98 -12.47 2.57 -18.14
CA ASN A 98 -12.34 1.49 -17.16
C ASN A 98 -11.87 2.02 -15.79
N HIS A 99 -12.83 2.43 -14.97
CA HIS A 99 -12.56 2.97 -13.64
C HIS A 99 -11.89 1.94 -12.70
N ALA A 100 -12.20 0.64 -12.84
CA ALA A 100 -11.65 -0.42 -12.00
C ALA A 100 -10.13 -0.59 -12.20
N VAL A 101 -9.67 -0.58 -13.45
CA VAL A 101 -8.23 -0.60 -13.78
C VAL A 101 -7.49 0.55 -13.11
N TRP A 102 -8.00 1.77 -13.24
CA TRP A 102 -7.35 2.94 -12.65
C TRP A 102 -7.41 2.94 -11.13
N ALA A 103 -8.46 2.40 -10.52
CA ALA A 103 -8.55 2.21 -9.08
C ALA A 103 -7.51 1.20 -8.57
N ILE A 104 -7.32 0.07 -9.26
CA ILE A 104 -6.32 -0.95 -8.92
C ILE A 104 -4.89 -0.37 -9.02
N LEU A 105 -4.59 0.29 -10.14
CA LEU A 105 -3.27 0.90 -10.35
C LEU A 105 -3.01 2.04 -9.36
N GLY A 106 -4.03 2.86 -9.09
CA GLY A 106 -3.99 3.92 -8.09
C GLY A 106 -3.73 3.37 -6.68
N ALA A 107 -4.36 2.26 -6.29
CA ALA A 107 -4.11 1.61 -5.00
C ALA A 107 -2.67 1.10 -4.89
N HIS A 108 -2.13 0.47 -5.93
CA HIS A 108 -0.72 0.06 -5.95
C HIS A 108 0.24 1.25 -5.86
N ALA A 109 -0.02 2.32 -6.62
CA ALA A 109 0.78 3.53 -6.57
C ALA A 109 0.75 4.19 -5.19
N LEU A 110 -0.44 4.31 -4.59
CA LEU A 110 -0.62 4.88 -3.25
C LEU A 110 0.13 4.07 -2.19
N HIS A 111 0.08 2.74 -2.28
CA HIS A 111 0.83 1.87 -1.37
C HIS A 111 2.34 2.12 -1.48
N LEU A 112 2.87 2.24 -2.70
CA LEU A 112 4.29 2.55 -2.90
C LEU A 112 4.65 3.93 -2.38
N VAL A 113 3.77 4.93 -2.54
CA VAL A 113 3.97 6.28 -1.98
C VAL A 113 4.06 6.24 -0.45
N PHE A 114 3.16 5.52 0.23
CA PHE A 114 3.23 5.37 1.68
C PHE A 114 4.54 4.73 2.16
N LEU A 115 5.12 3.85 1.34
CA LEU A 115 6.36 3.13 1.67
C LEU A 115 7.63 3.81 1.14
N ALA A 116 7.52 4.85 0.31
CA ALA A 116 8.65 5.41 -0.43
C ALA A 116 9.72 6.03 0.48
N ASP A 117 9.31 6.86 1.43
CA ASP A 117 10.22 7.51 2.38
C ASP A 117 10.95 6.46 3.24
N PHE A 118 10.18 5.50 3.77
CA PHE A 118 10.72 4.37 4.51
C PHE A 118 11.76 3.59 3.69
N ALA A 119 11.44 3.24 2.44
CA ALA A 119 12.29 2.46 1.56
C ALA A 119 13.63 3.18 1.27
N TYR A 120 13.60 4.50 1.08
CA TYR A 120 14.80 5.30 0.87
C TYR A 120 15.76 5.21 2.07
N TYR A 121 15.26 5.48 3.28
CA TYR A 121 16.08 5.42 4.49
C TYR A 121 16.54 4.00 4.81
N TYR A 122 15.70 3.00 4.55
CA TYR A 122 16.07 1.61 4.73
C TYR A 122 17.24 1.20 3.83
N VAL A 123 17.20 1.53 2.53
CA VAL A 123 18.31 1.25 1.60
C VAL A 123 19.57 1.98 2.03
N LYS A 124 19.45 3.25 2.46
CA LYS A 124 20.58 4.02 2.96
C LYS A 124 21.22 3.34 4.19
N ALA A 125 20.44 2.98 5.20
CA ALA A 125 20.93 2.31 6.40
C ALA A 125 21.53 0.93 6.10
N LEU A 126 20.91 0.17 5.19
CA LEU A 126 21.43 -1.14 4.77
C LEU A 126 22.82 -1.03 4.11
N LEU A 127 23.03 0.00 3.28
CA LEU A 127 24.31 0.25 2.63
C LEU A 127 25.40 0.75 3.60
N GLN A 128 25.01 1.43 4.69
CA GLN A 128 25.94 1.97 5.68
C GLN A 128 26.29 0.96 6.78
N ASP A 129 25.28 0.29 7.34
CA ASP A 129 25.38 -0.51 8.56
C ASP A 129 25.13 -2.01 8.35
N GLY A 130 24.78 -2.43 7.13
CA GLY A 130 24.49 -3.82 6.78
C GLY A 130 23.15 -4.34 7.30
N LEU A 131 22.94 -5.66 7.25
CA LEU A 131 21.63 -6.30 7.51
C LEU A 131 21.13 -6.19 8.96
N ASN A 132 22.03 -5.94 9.92
CA ASN A 132 21.67 -5.79 11.33
C ASN A 132 21.35 -4.33 11.73
N CYS A 133 21.13 -3.45 10.74
CA CYS A 133 20.86 -2.04 10.97
C CYS A 133 19.57 -1.84 11.79
N THR A 134 19.64 -1.00 12.82
CA THR A 134 18.44 -0.45 13.45
C THR A 134 18.09 0.83 12.71
N LEU A 135 16.90 0.89 12.12
CA LEU A 135 16.55 2.01 11.25
C LEU A 135 16.08 3.21 12.08
N GLN A 136 16.68 4.37 11.83
CA GLN A 136 16.24 5.66 12.34
C GLN A 136 15.95 6.59 11.15
N LEU A 137 14.66 6.89 10.94
CA LEU A 137 14.20 7.71 9.81
C LEU A 137 14.49 9.20 10.01
N THR A 138 14.59 9.66 11.26
CA THR A 138 14.91 11.05 11.56
C THR A 138 16.42 11.25 11.43
N GLY A 139 16.85 11.86 10.33
CA GLY A 139 18.21 12.37 10.23
C GLY A 139 18.40 13.57 11.15
N ASP A 140 19.60 13.73 11.71
CA ASP A 140 20.11 14.95 12.34
C ASP A 140 20.21 16.14 11.35
N ALA A 141 19.34 16.22 10.35
CA ALA A 141 19.39 17.17 9.24
C ALA A 141 18.10 18.02 9.10
N LEU A 142 17.25 18.06 10.13
CA LEU A 142 16.09 18.96 10.21
C LEU A 142 16.06 19.77 11.51
N VAL A 143 17.20 20.38 11.86
CA VAL A 143 17.28 21.56 12.74
C VAL A 143 17.82 22.73 11.94
#